data_AF-A0A9W9X9Y1-F1
#
_entry.id   AF-A0A9W9X9Y1-F1
#
_cell.length_a   1.000
_cell.length_b   1.000
_cell.length_c   1.000
_cell.angle_alpha   90.00
_cell.angle_beta   90.00
_cell.angle_gamma   90.00
#
_symmetry.space_group_name_H-M   'P 1'
#
loop_
_entity.id
_entity.type
_entity.pdbx_description
1 polymer ?
#
loop_
_entity_poly.entity_id
_entity_poly.type
_entity_poly.pdbx_seq_one_letter_code
_entity_poly.pdbx_strand_id
1 'polypeptide(L)'
;MGATWSQIFPPPPTLTEVNLPSQNGKVFIVTGGYSGVGFEICRILYRVGGTVYLAGRSEKKALDAIAKIKSLCTPTSPKGNIIFLPLSLDDLTTIKPAVKRFTTAETRLDVLFNNAGVSNPPRATSPQGHDLQLATNCLGPHLFTQLLLPVLRRTADATSVASVRVIWTASIVVDAFALEAGIELAELFQKDAEKSRNYLNTKVGNWFLADALASQLHYASLDLGILSGDSESSERPLLTAASPK
;
A
#
# COMPACT_ATOMS: atom_id res chain seq x y z
N MET A 1 7.57 -17.00 -19.50
CA MET A 1 7.45 -18.17 -18.61
C MET A 1 8.24 -18.01 -17.30
N GLY A 2 9.48 -17.53 -17.29
CA GLY A 2 10.30 -17.43 -16.06
C GLY A 2 9.66 -16.65 -14.90
N ALA A 3 9.18 -15.43 -15.14
CA ALA A 3 8.57 -14.58 -14.11
C ALA A 3 7.30 -15.19 -13.47
N THR A 4 6.44 -15.83 -14.26
CA THR A 4 5.23 -16.47 -13.71
C THR A 4 5.55 -17.66 -12.81
N TRP A 5 6.58 -18.44 -13.13
CA TRP A 5 6.99 -19.59 -12.30
C TRP A 5 7.63 -19.14 -10.98
N SER A 6 8.44 -18.08 -10.98
CA SER A 6 9.01 -17.51 -9.75
C SER A 6 7.93 -16.89 -8.85
N GLN A 7 6.84 -16.36 -9.41
CA GLN A 7 5.69 -15.86 -8.64
C GLN A 7 4.90 -16.97 -7.95
N ILE A 8 4.77 -18.13 -8.59
CA ILE A 8 4.03 -19.28 -8.03
C ILE A 8 4.89 -20.02 -6.99
N PHE A 9 6.20 -20.11 -7.22
CA PHE A 9 7.16 -20.77 -6.33
C PHE A 9 8.29 -19.82 -5.95
N PRO A 10 8.02 -18.82 -5.10
CA PRO A 10 9.03 -17.86 -4.70
C PRO A 10 10.15 -18.55 -3.90
N PRO A 11 11.42 -18.13 -4.07
CA PRO A 11 12.50 -18.60 -3.21
C PRO A 11 12.25 -18.22 -1.75
N PRO A 12 12.86 -18.92 -0.78
CA PRO A 12 12.73 -18.57 0.63
C PRO A 12 13.11 -17.10 0.88
N PRO A 13 12.30 -16.34 1.63
CA PRO A 13 12.57 -14.94 1.87
C PRO A 13 13.84 -14.78 2.72
N THR A 14 14.74 -13.92 2.26
CA THR A 14 15.97 -13.56 3.01
C THR A 14 15.68 -12.64 4.19
N LEU A 15 14.61 -11.85 4.10
CA LEU A 15 14.10 -10.97 5.16
C LEU A 15 12.77 -11.53 5.71
N THR A 16 12.73 -11.81 7.01
CA THR A 16 11.62 -12.42 7.73
C THR A 16 11.34 -11.67 9.04
N GLU A 17 10.28 -12.01 9.76
CA GLU A 17 10.03 -11.42 11.08
C GLU A 17 11.11 -11.72 12.15
N VAL A 18 12.02 -12.66 11.87
CA VAL A 18 13.09 -13.06 12.79
C VAL A 18 14.29 -12.13 12.65
N ASN A 19 14.63 -11.72 11.43
CA ASN A 19 15.83 -10.93 11.13
C ASN A 19 15.51 -9.51 10.63
N LEU A 20 14.25 -9.09 10.64
CA LEU A 20 13.86 -7.70 10.40
C LEU A 20 14.44 -6.79 11.49
N PRO A 21 15.26 -5.78 11.16
CA PRO A 21 15.80 -4.84 12.13
C PRO A 21 14.69 -4.04 12.83
N SER A 22 15.01 -3.49 14.00
CA SER A 22 14.10 -2.62 14.74
C SER A 22 13.56 -1.50 13.84
N GLN A 23 12.24 -1.27 13.92
CA GLN A 23 11.55 -0.16 13.24
C GLN A 23 11.15 0.94 14.24
N ASN A 24 11.84 1.00 15.38
CA ASN A 24 11.60 2.00 16.41
C ASN A 24 11.72 3.44 15.84
N GLY A 25 10.75 4.29 16.16
CA GLY A 25 10.70 5.68 15.70
C GLY A 25 10.20 5.86 14.26
N LYS A 26 9.86 4.78 13.55
CA LYS A 26 9.24 4.84 12.22
C LYS A 26 7.72 4.68 12.31
N VAL A 27 7.04 5.35 11.40
CA VAL A 27 5.57 5.40 11.32
C VAL A 27 5.09 4.79 10.01
N PHE A 28 4.11 3.89 10.10
CA PHE A 28 3.59 3.11 9.00
C PHE A 28 2.08 3.31 8.90
N ILE A 29 1.53 3.41 7.68
CA ILE A 29 0.10 3.26 7.44
C ILE A 29 -0.11 2.01 6.60
N VAL A 30 -0.96 1.10 7.10
CA VAL A 30 -1.35 -0.13 6.39
C VAL A 30 -2.84 -0.10 6.15
N THR A 31 -3.24 0.08 4.89
CA THR A 31 -4.65 -0.02 4.50
C THR A 31 -5.07 -1.49 4.44
N GLY A 32 -6.24 -1.82 4.99
CA GLY A 32 -6.78 -3.19 4.94
C GLY A 32 -6.07 -4.17 5.89
N GLY A 33 -5.52 -3.68 7.01
CA GLY A 33 -4.78 -4.50 7.98
C GLY A 33 -5.63 -5.43 8.86
N TYR A 34 -6.88 -5.73 8.49
CA TYR A 34 -7.79 -6.60 9.27
C TYR A 34 -7.47 -8.09 9.15
N SER A 35 -6.97 -8.49 7.98
CA SER A 35 -6.77 -9.90 7.62
C SER A 35 -5.69 -10.05 6.54
N GLY A 36 -5.33 -11.30 6.25
CA GLY A 36 -4.41 -11.65 5.17
C GLY A 36 -3.07 -10.94 5.28
N VAL A 37 -2.55 -10.50 4.12
CA VAL A 37 -1.24 -9.85 4.01
C VAL A 37 -1.16 -8.58 4.86
N GLY A 38 -2.20 -7.75 4.85
CA GLY A 38 -2.22 -6.51 5.65
C GLY A 38 -2.13 -6.78 7.16
N PHE A 39 -2.78 -7.84 7.66
CA PHE A 39 -2.69 -8.22 9.07
C PHE A 39 -1.27 -8.66 9.45
N GLU A 40 -0.63 -9.48 8.61
CA GLU A 40 0.74 -9.92 8.86
C GLU A 40 1.75 -8.77 8.78
N ILE A 41 1.59 -7.84 7.83
CA ILE A 41 2.41 -6.61 7.79
C ILE A 41 2.28 -5.84 9.10
N CYS A 42 1.05 -5.60 9.58
CA CYS A 42 0.82 -4.93 10.86
C CYS A 42 1.47 -5.67 12.03
N ARG A 43 1.32 -7.01 12.10
CA ARG A 43 1.89 -7.85 13.15
C ARG A 43 3.41 -7.77 13.18
N ILE A 44 4.05 -7.93 12.03
CA ILE A 44 5.52 -7.94 11.90
C ILE A 44 6.09 -6.57 12.29
N LEU A 45 5.53 -5.48 11.75
CA LEU A 45 5.98 -4.11 12.05
C LEU A 45 5.80 -3.74 13.53
N TYR A 46 4.66 -4.12 14.13
CA TYR A 46 4.40 -3.92 15.55
C TYR A 46 5.40 -4.70 16.42
N ARG A 47 5.65 -5.97 16.09
CA ARG A 47 6.61 -6.83 16.81
C ARG A 47 8.00 -6.21 16.87
N VAL A 48 8.48 -5.58 15.81
CA VAL A 48 9.82 -4.95 15.77
C VAL A 48 9.85 -3.48 16.19
N GLY A 49 8.78 -2.98 16.82
CA GLY A 49 8.75 -1.68 17.48
C GLY A 49 8.28 -0.50 16.64
N GLY A 50 7.67 -0.74 15.47
CA GLY A 50 7.11 0.34 14.65
C GLY A 50 5.80 0.91 15.21
N THR A 51 5.49 2.16 14.84
CA THR A 51 4.16 2.76 15.05
C THR A 51 3.30 2.48 13.81
N VAL A 52 2.27 1.66 13.96
CA VAL A 52 1.46 1.17 12.84
C VAL A 52 0.03 1.73 12.90
N TYR A 53 -0.36 2.48 11.88
CA TYR A 53 -1.75 2.88 11.66
C TYR A 53 -2.45 1.84 10.79
N LEU A 54 -3.33 1.06 11.42
CA LEU A 54 -4.22 0.12 10.75
C LEU A 54 -5.41 0.91 10.18
N ALA A 55 -5.38 1.19 8.88
CA ALA A 55 -6.38 2.03 8.22
C ALA A 55 -7.51 1.21 7.58
N GLY A 56 -8.75 1.58 7.87
CA GLY A 56 -9.92 0.97 7.22
C GLY A 56 -11.28 1.40 7.79
N ARG A 57 -12.34 0.77 7.29
CA ARG A 57 -13.75 1.15 7.49
C ARG A 57 -14.36 0.75 8.84
N SER A 58 -14.06 -0.44 9.31
CA SER A 58 -14.73 -1.04 10.47
C SER A 58 -13.86 -0.92 11.70
N GLU A 59 -14.25 -0.05 12.63
CA GLU A 59 -13.58 0.10 13.93
C GLU A 59 -13.56 -1.21 14.70
N LYS A 60 -14.71 -1.91 14.78
CA LYS A 60 -14.79 -3.21 15.45
C LYS A 60 -13.76 -4.21 14.92
N LYS A 61 -13.71 -4.43 13.59
CA LYS A 61 -12.72 -5.34 12.98
C LYS A 61 -11.28 -4.88 13.21
N ALA A 62 -11.05 -3.57 13.23
CA ALA A 62 -9.73 -3.00 13.53
C ALA A 62 -9.30 -3.33 14.96
N LEU A 63 -10.18 -3.10 15.94
CA LEU A 63 -9.90 -3.34 17.35
C LEU A 63 -9.70 -4.84 17.63
N ASP A 64 -10.51 -5.70 17.01
CA ASP A 64 -10.35 -7.16 17.11
C ASP A 64 -8.98 -7.60 16.54
N ALA A 65 -8.59 -7.08 15.36
CA ALA A 65 -7.29 -7.35 14.76
C ALA A 65 -6.13 -6.83 15.61
N ILE A 66 -6.24 -5.62 16.16
CA ILE A 66 -5.25 -5.02 17.06
C ILE A 66 -5.07 -5.86 18.32
N ALA A 67 -6.17 -6.29 18.95
CA ALA A 67 -6.13 -7.14 20.13
C ALA A 67 -5.44 -8.48 19.82
N LYS A 68 -5.77 -9.09 18.68
CA LYS A 68 -5.14 -10.32 18.20
C LYS A 68 -3.65 -10.15 17.92
N ILE A 69 -3.23 -9.05 17.28
CA ILE A 69 -1.81 -8.75 17.04
C ILE A 69 -1.07 -8.65 18.37
N LYS A 70 -1.62 -7.89 19.33
CA LYS A 70 -1.03 -7.72 20.66
C LYS A 70 -0.94 -9.04 21.44
N SER A 71 -1.90 -9.96 21.28
CA SER A 71 -1.85 -11.28 21.93
C SER A 71 -0.86 -12.24 21.25
N LEU A 72 -0.71 -12.16 19.92
CA LEU A 72 0.19 -13.04 19.16
C LEU A 72 1.65 -12.60 19.22
N CYS A 73 1.94 -11.35 19.58
CA CYS A 73 3.32 -10.89 19.69
C CYS A 73 3.51 -9.81 20.75
N THR A 74 4.57 -9.96 21.53
CA THR A 74 5.13 -8.90 22.35
C THR A 74 6.17 -8.14 21.53
N PRO A 75 6.15 -6.80 21.50
CA PRO A 75 7.20 -6.04 20.85
C PRO A 75 8.57 -6.39 21.43
N THR A 76 9.54 -6.66 20.56
CA THR A 76 10.96 -6.81 20.95
C THR A 76 11.63 -5.46 21.24
N SER A 77 10.94 -4.36 20.94
CA SER A 77 11.34 -2.98 21.22
C SER A 77 10.22 -2.25 21.97
N PRO A 78 10.52 -1.43 23.00
CA PRO A 78 9.53 -0.91 23.93
C PRO A 78 8.54 0.13 23.34
N LYS A 79 8.78 0.60 22.12
CA LYS A 79 7.95 1.65 21.47
C LYS A 79 6.98 1.13 20.41
N GLY A 80 6.81 -0.18 20.27
CA GLY A 80 5.84 -0.74 19.33
C GLY A 80 4.42 -0.26 19.64
N ASN A 81 3.74 0.33 18.65
CA ASN A 81 2.40 0.87 18.81
C ASN A 81 1.54 0.51 17.60
N ILE A 82 0.24 0.31 17.82
CA ILE A 82 -0.70 0.04 16.74
C ILE A 82 -2.03 0.77 17.00
N ILE A 83 -2.47 1.57 16.04
CA ILE A 83 -3.56 2.53 16.16
C ILE A 83 -4.55 2.32 15.02
N PHE A 84 -5.85 2.40 15.31
CA PHE A 84 -6.88 2.40 14.27
C PHE A 84 -7.01 3.78 13.61
N LEU A 85 -6.98 3.80 12.27
CA LEU A 85 -7.26 4.99 11.45
C LEU A 85 -8.56 4.76 10.64
N PRO A 86 -9.67 5.44 10.97
CA PRO A 86 -10.90 5.33 10.18
C PRO A 86 -10.67 5.84 8.75
N LEU A 87 -10.92 4.99 7.77
CA LEU A 87 -10.71 5.27 6.34
C LEU A 87 -11.59 4.36 5.47
N SER A 88 -12.38 4.95 4.57
CA SER A 88 -13.15 4.24 3.55
C SER A 88 -12.62 4.61 2.17
N LEU A 89 -11.88 3.70 1.54
CA LEU A 89 -11.30 3.97 0.22
C LEU A 89 -12.36 4.03 -0.89
N ASP A 90 -13.49 3.38 -0.67
CA ASP A 90 -14.69 3.46 -1.50
C ASP A 90 -15.56 4.70 -1.24
N ASP A 91 -15.20 5.57 -0.28
CA ASP A 91 -15.86 6.86 -0.07
C ASP A 91 -14.83 7.97 0.09
N LEU A 92 -14.64 8.73 -0.99
CA LEU A 92 -13.62 9.77 -1.08
C LEU A 92 -13.79 10.89 -0.04
N THR A 93 -15.01 11.07 0.50
CA THR A 93 -15.26 12.07 1.55
C THR A 93 -14.55 11.73 2.87
N THR A 94 -14.23 10.46 3.10
CA THR A 94 -13.56 9.99 4.33
C THR A 94 -12.06 10.22 4.32
N ILE A 95 -11.46 10.44 3.15
CA ILE A 95 -10.00 10.46 2.96
C ILE A 95 -9.37 11.69 3.61
N LYS A 96 -9.88 12.89 3.33
CA LYS A 96 -9.34 14.14 3.90
C LYS A 96 -9.44 14.16 5.44
N PRO A 97 -10.54 13.75 6.08
CA PRO A 97 -10.61 13.56 7.53
C PRO A 97 -9.56 12.58 8.07
N ALA A 98 -9.34 11.43 7.41
CA ALA A 98 -8.33 10.45 7.82
C ALA A 98 -6.92 11.04 7.77
N VAL A 99 -6.57 11.73 6.68
CA VAL A 99 -5.27 12.42 6.53
C VAL A 99 -5.09 13.49 7.59
N LYS A 100 -6.12 14.30 7.86
CA LYS A 100 -6.06 15.32 8.93
C LYS A 100 -5.83 14.68 10.30
N ARG A 101 -6.55 13.60 10.62
CA ARG A 101 -6.38 12.87 11.88
C ARG A 101 -4.94 12.34 12.02
N PHE A 102 -4.42 11.71 10.97
CA PHE A 102 -3.05 11.21 10.95
C PHE A 102 -2.02 12.34 11.13
N THR A 103 -2.08 13.39 10.30
CA THR A 103 -1.11 14.51 10.31
C THR A 103 -1.22 15.44 11.53
N THR A 104 -2.31 15.34 12.30
CA THR A 104 -2.41 16.01 13.62
C THR A 104 -1.66 15.22 14.69
N ALA A 105 -1.64 13.88 14.58
CA ALA A 105 -0.99 13.00 15.54
C ALA A 105 0.50 12.76 15.21
N GLU A 106 0.86 12.74 13.92
CA GLU A 106 2.18 12.38 13.43
C GLU A 106 2.77 13.46 12.53
N THR A 107 4.06 13.71 12.70
CA THR A 107 4.84 14.63 11.86
C THR A 107 5.64 13.92 10.77
N ARG A 108 5.62 12.58 10.77
CA ARG A 108 6.36 11.72 9.83
C ARG A 108 5.50 10.57 9.33
N LEU A 109 5.84 10.05 8.15
CA LEU A 109 5.32 8.82 7.58
C LEU A 109 6.44 8.15 6.79
N ASP A 110 6.86 6.97 7.23
CA ASP A 110 7.97 6.24 6.62
C ASP A 110 7.48 5.32 5.51
N VAL A 111 6.39 4.59 5.73
CA VAL A 111 5.85 3.71 4.69
C VAL A 111 4.33 3.75 4.64
N LEU A 112 3.80 3.98 3.45
CA LEU A 112 2.40 3.81 3.12
C LEU A 112 2.19 2.51 2.34
N PHE A 113 1.44 1.57 2.90
CA PHE A 113 0.99 0.36 2.20
C PHE A 113 -0.43 0.55 1.68
N ASN A 114 -0.56 0.80 0.37
CA ASN A 114 -1.80 0.69 -0.39
C ASN A 114 -2.11 -0.79 -0.64
N ASN A 115 -2.44 -1.50 0.44
CA ASN A 115 -2.70 -2.93 0.48
C ASN A 115 -4.20 -3.27 0.39
N ALA A 116 -5.09 -2.40 0.89
CA ALA A 116 -6.52 -2.64 0.82
C ALA A 116 -6.98 -2.82 -0.63
N GLY A 117 -7.77 -3.86 -0.87
CA GLY A 117 -8.42 -4.08 -2.16
C GLY A 117 -9.60 -5.02 -2.04
N VAL A 118 -10.49 -4.95 -3.01
CA VAL A 118 -11.65 -5.83 -3.14
C VAL A 118 -11.63 -6.54 -4.49
N SER A 119 -12.10 -7.78 -4.49
CA SER A 119 -12.32 -8.60 -5.68
C SER A 119 -13.75 -9.12 -5.61
N ASN A 120 -14.51 -8.93 -6.69
CA ASN A 120 -15.92 -9.35 -6.80
C ASN A 120 -16.82 -8.85 -5.63
N PRO A 121 -16.83 -7.53 -5.32
CA PRO A 121 -17.74 -7.00 -4.30
C PRO A 121 -19.22 -7.16 -4.75
N PRO A 122 -20.19 -6.99 -3.84
CA PRO A 122 -21.60 -6.86 -4.22
C PRO A 122 -21.78 -5.82 -5.34
N ARG A 123 -22.74 -6.02 -6.25
CA ARG A 123 -23.05 -5.02 -7.29
C ARG A 123 -23.62 -3.78 -6.62
N ALA A 124 -22.78 -2.78 -6.46
CA ALA A 124 -23.08 -1.49 -5.85
C ALA A 124 -22.06 -0.48 -6.36
N THR A 125 -22.33 0.81 -6.11
CA THR A 125 -21.43 1.90 -6.44
C THR A 125 -20.96 2.62 -5.18
N SER A 126 -19.81 3.28 -5.25
CA SER A 126 -19.38 4.23 -4.23
C SER A 126 -20.38 5.38 -4.07
N PRO A 127 -20.32 6.16 -2.98
CA PRO A 127 -21.13 7.37 -2.84
C PRO A 127 -20.90 8.39 -3.96
N GLN A 128 -19.74 8.36 -4.61
CA GLN A 128 -19.41 9.19 -5.78
C GLN A 128 -19.88 8.57 -7.11
N GLY A 129 -20.54 7.41 -7.10
CA GLY A 129 -21.13 6.77 -8.27
C GLY A 129 -20.16 5.93 -9.11
N HIS A 130 -18.98 5.62 -8.59
CA HIS A 130 -18.00 4.75 -9.25
C HIS A 130 -18.23 3.28 -8.91
N ASP A 131 -17.76 2.37 -9.75
CA ASP A 131 -17.63 0.96 -9.38
C ASP A 131 -16.80 0.79 -8.10
N LEU A 132 -17.16 -0.17 -7.25
CA LEU A 132 -16.51 -0.38 -5.95
C LEU A 132 -15.06 -0.86 -6.07
N GLN A 133 -14.71 -1.65 -7.08
CA GLN A 133 -13.34 -2.10 -7.30
C GLN A 133 -12.48 -0.91 -7.76
N LEU A 134 -12.98 -0.09 -8.70
CA LEU A 134 -12.29 1.13 -9.13
C LEU A 134 -12.10 2.10 -7.96
N ALA A 135 -13.14 2.34 -7.18
CA ALA A 135 -13.09 3.25 -6.04
C ALA A 135 -12.09 2.76 -4.98
N THR A 136 -12.20 1.50 -4.56
CA THR A 136 -11.39 0.94 -3.47
C THR A 136 -9.95 0.68 -3.87
N ASN A 137 -9.71 0.15 -5.07
CA ASN A 137 -8.40 -0.32 -5.48
C ASN A 137 -7.55 0.81 -6.08
N CYS A 138 -8.17 1.80 -6.73
CA CYS A 138 -7.45 2.84 -7.48
C CYS A 138 -7.73 4.26 -6.95
N LEU A 139 -8.97 4.74 -7.04
CA LEU A 139 -9.28 6.16 -6.78
C LEU A 139 -9.02 6.58 -5.34
N GLY A 140 -9.49 5.79 -4.38
CA GLY A 140 -9.29 6.04 -2.96
C GLY A 140 -7.81 6.04 -2.57
N PRO A 141 -7.05 4.96 -2.86
CA PRO A 141 -5.61 4.91 -2.59
C PRO A 141 -4.83 6.03 -3.26
N HIS A 142 -5.17 6.40 -4.50
CA HIS A 142 -4.56 7.52 -5.20
C HIS A 142 -4.77 8.83 -4.45
N LEU A 143 -6.03 9.19 -4.15
CA LEU A 143 -6.33 10.43 -3.44
C LEU A 143 -5.70 10.45 -2.04
N PHE A 144 -5.75 9.32 -1.32
CA PHE A 144 -5.12 9.19 0.00
C PHE A 144 -3.61 9.41 -0.06
N THR A 145 -2.95 8.79 -1.04
CA THR A 145 -1.51 8.96 -1.28
C THR A 145 -1.16 10.40 -1.62
N GLN A 146 -1.87 11.03 -2.56
CA GLN A 146 -1.63 12.42 -2.97
C GLN A 146 -1.74 13.39 -1.78
N LEU A 147 -2.72 13.20 -0.90
CA LEU A 147 -2.91 14.03 0.29
C LEU A 147 -1.86 13.76 1.39
N LEU A 148 -1.21 12.59 1.40
CA LEU A 148 -0.11 12.25 2.30
C LEU A 148 1.28 12.66 1.76
N LEU A 149 1.39 13.05 0.49
CA LEU A 149 2.67 13.46 -0.11
C LEU A 149 3.44 14.53 0.70
N PRO A 150 2.80 15.56 1.27
CA PRO A 150 3.54 16.57 2.04
C PRO A 150 4.28 15.99 3.26
N VAL A 151 3.69 15.03 3.97
CA VAL A 151 4.34 14.40 5.14
C VAL A 151 5.37 13.35 4.72
N LEU A 152 5.10 12.61 3.64
CA LEU A 152 6.06 11.67 3.04
C LEU A 152 7.33 12.40 2.60
N ARG A 153 7.19 13.51 1.84
CA ARG A 153 8.33 14.33 1.39
C ARG A 153 9.11 14.90 2.56
N ARG A 154 8.41 15.50 3.54
CA ARG A 154 9.07 16.02 4.77
C ARG A 154 9.86 14.94 5.51
N THR A 155 9.31 13.72 5.58
CA THR A 155 9.99 12.60 6.22
C THR A 155 11.23 12.23 5.42
N ALA A 156 11.14 12.17 4.09
CA ALA A 156 12.25 11.85 3.21
C ALA A 156 13.38 12.89 3.34
N ASP A 157 13.04 14.18 3.31
CA ASP A 157 14.00 15.28 3.45
C ASP A 157 14.70 15.28 4.82
N ALA A 158 14.03 14.78 5.86
CA ALA A 158 14.56 14.69 7.22
C ALA A 158 15.37 13.40 7.47
N THR A 159 15.46 12.48 6.51
CA THR A 159 16.16 11.20 6.64
C THR A 159 17.32 11.10 5.65
N SER A 160 18.49 10.68 6.12
CA SER A 160 19.72 10.63 5.31
C SER A 160 19.81 9.43 4.34
N VAL A 161 18.79 8.57 4.27
CA VAL A 161 18.75 7.35 3.47
C VAL A 161 17.37 7.23 2.82
N ALA A 162 17.28 6.65 1.61
CA ALA A 162 16.05 6.34 0.88
C ALA A 162 15.14 5.34 1.64
N SER A 163 14.62 5.77 2.79
CA SER A 163 13.84 4.94 3.71
C SER A 163 12.33 5.14 3.58
N VAL A 164 11.90 6.21 2.90
CA VAL A 164 10.48 6.50 2.72
C VAL A 164 9.93 5.78 1.50
N ARG A 165 8.83 5.05 1.65
CA ARG A 165 8.27 4.18 0.60
C ARG A 165 6.76 4.33 0.48
N VAL A 166 6.27 4.25 -0.76
CA VAL A 166 4.85 4.02 -1.04
C VAL A 166 4.72 2.70 -1.78
N ILE A 167 3.98 1.77 -1.19
CA ILE A 167 3.86 0.40 -1.69
C ILE A 167 2.45 0.19 -2.22
N TRP A 168 2.35 -0.28 -3.45
CA TRP A 168 1.09 -0.59 -4.12
C TRP A 168 0.95 -2.10 -4.27
N THR A 169 -0.01 -2.71 -3.57
CA THR A 169 -0.23 -4.15 -3.66
C THR A 169 -1.02 -4.47 -4.93
N ALA A 170 -0.37 -5.16 -5.88
CA ALA A 170 -0.97 -5.59 -7.13
C ALA A 170 -1.56 -7.01 -6.98
N SER A 171 -1.44 -7.83 -8.02
CA SER A 171 -1.86 -9.23 -8.02
C SER A 171 -1.23 -9.96 -9.21
N ILE A 172 -0.92 -11.25 -9.03
CA ILE A 172 -0.41 -12.13 -10.09
C ILE A 172 -1.31 -12.17 -11.33
N VAL A 173 -2.60 -11.82 -11.20
CA VAL A 173 -3.50 -11.74 -12.36
C VAL A 173 -3.00 -10.73 -13.40
N VAL A 174 -2.22 -9.74 -13.00
CA VAL A 174 -1.60 -8.79 -13.92
C VAL A 174 -0.59 -9.52 -14.81
N ASP A 175 0.35 -10.26 -14.23
CA ASP A 175 1.36 -11.00 -14.99
C ASP A 175 0.79 -12.16 -15.81
N ALA A 176 -0.31 -12.76 -15.33
CA ALA A 176 -0.90 -13.94 -15.96
C ALA A 176 -1.93 -13.61 -17.05
N PHE A 177 -2.63 -12.47 -16.95
CA PHE A 177 -3.82 -12.20 -17.76
C PHE A 177 -3.94 -10.75 -18.28
N ALA A 178 -3.02 -9.84 -17.97
CA ALA A 178 -3.09 -8.49 -18.52
C ALA A 178 -3.01 -8.53 -20.05
N LEU A 179 -3.87 -7.74 -20.70
CA LEU A 179 -3.87 -7.58 -22.14
C LEU A 179 -2.56 -6.89 -22.59
N GLU A 180 -2.00 -7.28 -23.74
CA GLU A 180 -0.83 -6.60 -24.32
C GLU A 180 -1.07 -5.10 -24.54
N ALA A 181 -2.33 -4.69 -24.75
CA ALA A 181 -2.74 -3.31 -24.91
C ALA A 181 -2.86 -2.51 -23.58
N GLY A 182 -2.63 -3.15 -22.42
CA GLY A 182 -2.71 -2.52 -21.11
C GLY A 182 -4.14 -2.45 -20.55
N ILE A 183 -4.58 -1.26 -20.16
CA ILE A 183 -5.90 -1.03 -19.53
C ILE A 183 -6.92 -0.54 -20.55
N GLU A 184 -8.08 -1.21 -20.60
CA GLU A 184 -9.27 -0.68 -21.27
C GLU A 184 -9.98 0.35 -20.38
N LEU A 185 -9.56 1.62 -20.47
CA LEU A 185 -10.11 2.71 -19.63
C LEU A 185 -11.62 2.86 -19.79
N ALA A 186 -12.15 2.62 -20.98
CA ALA A 186 -13.59 2.70 -21.24
C ALA A 186 -14.40 1.69 -20.40
N GLU A 187 -13.83 0.52 -20.09
CA GLU A 187 -14.50 -0.51 -19.28
C GLU A 187 -14.44 -0.20 -17.78
N LEU A 188 -13.35 0.42 -17.30
CA LEU A 188 -13.20 0.78 -15.87
C LEU A 188 -14.29 1.72 -15.37
N PHE A 189 -14.77 2.61 -16.22
CA PHE A 189 -15.83 3.56 -15.89
C PHE A 189 -17.24 3.04 -16.20
N GLN A 190 -17.37 1.84 -16.78
CA GLN A 190 -18.67 1.21 -16.99
C GLN A 190 -19.14 0.53 -15.71
N LYS A 191 -20.37 0.86 -15.30
CA LYS A 191 -20.97 0.36 -14.05
C LYS A 191 -21.29 -1.15 -14.08
N ASP A 192 -21.45 -1.71 -15.27
CA ASP A 192 -21.85 -3.10 -15.50
C ASP A 192 -20.72 -3.97 -16.08
N ALA A 193 -19.47 -3.50 -16.04
CA ALA A 193 -18.32 -4.26 -16.51
C ALA A 193 -18.21 -5.62 -15.80
N GLU A 194 -17.75 -6.63 -16.52
CA GLU A 194 -17.53 -7.96 -15.96
C GLU A 194 -16.53 -7.86 -14.80
N LYS A 195 -16.91 -8.37 -13.62
CA LYS A 195 -16.20 -8.07 -12.37
C LYS A 195 -14.76 -8.58 -12.36
N SER A 196 -14.49 -9.71 -13.02
CA SER A 196 -13.15 -10.31 -13.07
C SER A 196 -12.22 -9.48 -13.96
N ARG A 197 -12.68 -9.06 -15.14
CA ARG A 197 -12.00 -8.10 -16.03
C ARG A 197 -11.76 -6.77 -15.35
N ASN A 198 -12.78 -6.23 -14.66
CA ASN A 198 -12.64 -4.99 -13.93
C ASN A 198 -11.64 -5.12 -12.76
N TYR A 199 -11.59 -6.29 -12.10
CA TYR A 199 -10.60 -6.52 -11.04
C TYR A 199 -9.19 -6.54 -11.61
N LEU A 200 -8.97 -7.26 -12.73
CA LEU A 200 -7.72 -7.23 -13.48
C LEU A 200 -7.33 -5.79 -13.84
N ASN A 201 -8.23 -5.03 -14.47
CA ASN A 201 -7.98 -3.64 -14.86
C ASN A 201 -7.57 -2.76 -13.66
N THR A 202 -8.24 -2.92 -12.51
CA THR A 202 -7.86 -2.16 -11.30
C THR A 202 -6.50 -2.57 -10.73
N LYS A 203 -6.09 -3.84 -10.89
CA LYS A 203 -4.78 -4.32 -10.44
C LYS A 203 -3.65 -3.90 -11.38
N VAL A 204 -3.90 -3.84 -12.70
CA VAL A 204 -3.02 -3.14 -13.63
C VAL A 204 -2.98 -1.64 -13.30
N GLY A 205 -4.11 -1.06 -12.89
CA GLY A 205 -4.20 0.33 -12.46
C GLY A 205 -3.26 0.65 -11.30
N ASN A 206 -3.08 -0.28 -10.36
CA ASN A 206 -2.11 -0.11 -9.28
C ASN A 206 -0.67 0.05 -9.80
N TRP A 207 -0.27 -0.66 -10.85
CA TRP A 207 1.05 -0.48 -11.46
C TRP A 207 1.21 0.91 -12.07
N PHE A 208 0.23 1.36 -12.86
CA PHE A 208 0.29 2.69 -13.46
C PHE A 208 0.23 3.81 -12.43
N LEU A 209 -0.54 3.66 -11.36
CA LEU A 209 -0.56 4.63 -10.27
C LEU A 209 0.77 4.69 -9.53
N ALA A 210 1.42 3.53 -9.37
CA ALA A 210 2.73 3.43 -8.77
C ALA A 210 3.79 4.14 -9.66
N ASP A 211 3.80 3.84 -10.96
CA ASP A 211 4.70 4.45 -11.96
C ASP A 211 4.50 5.97 -12.11
N ALA A 212 3.24 6.40 -12.21
CA ALA A 212 2.88 7.82 -12.30
C ALA A 212 3.34 8.59 -11.05
N LEU A 213 3.18 7.99 -9.86
CA LEU A 213 3.66 8.58 -8.61
C LEU A 213 5.19 8.71 -8.59
N ALA A 214 5.92 7.67 -9.03
CA ALA A 214 7.37 7.72 -9.11
C ALA A 214 7.86 8.80 -10.09
N SER A 215 7.20 8.90 -11.25
CA SER A 215 7.46 9.94 -12.24
C SER A 215 7.21 11.35 -11.69
N GLN A 216 6.10 11.55 -10.95
CA GLN A 216 5.77 12.81 -10.29
C GLN A 216 6.80 13.23 -9.23
N LEU A 217 7.46 12.27 -8.58
CA LEU A 217 8.40 12.51 -7.48
C LEU A 217 9.87 12.62 -7.93
N HIS A 218 10.14 12.51 -9.24
CA HIS A 218 11.49 12.58 -9.81
C HIS A 218 12.51 11.67 -9.11
N TYR A 219 12.20 10.37 -8.92
CA TYR A 219 13.09 9.26 -8.46
C TYR A 219 14.07 9.46 -7.28
N ALA A 220 14.22 10.65 -6.69
CA ALA A 220 15.40 11.01 -5.92
C ALA A 220 15.26 10.77 -4.41
N SER A 221 14.07 10.48 -3.89
CA SER A 221 13.88 10.34 -2.42
C SER A 221 12.83 9.32 -1.95
N LEU A 222 12.09 8.68 -2.85
CA LEU A 222 11.02 7.74 -2.50
C LEU A 222 11.13 6.47 -3.34
N ASP A 223 11.32 5.33 -2.68
CA ASP A 223 11.32 4.03 -3.33
C ASP A 223 9.88 3.50 -3.47
N LEU A 224 9.58 3.00 -4.67
CA LEU A 224 8.29 2.43 -5.03
C LEU A 224 8.38 0.90 -5.01
N GLY A 225 7.52 0.25 -4.23
CA GLY A 225 7.39 -1.20 -4.24
C GLY A 225 6.05 -1.62 -4.83
N ILE A 226 6.07 -2.48 -5.85
CA ILE A 226 4.88 -3.22 -6.28
C ILE A 226 4.97 -4.59 -5.62
N LEU A 227 4.04 -4.92 -4.72
CA LEU A 227 3.96 -6.28 -4.20
C LEU A 227 3.20 -7.16 -5.21
N SER A 228 3.97 -7.71 -6.14
CA SER A 228 3.65 -8.89 -6.95
C SER A 228 4.91 -9.75 -6.94
N GLY A 229 5.04 -10.66 -5.95
CA GLY A 229 6.00 -11.77 -5.79
C GLY A 229 7.48 -11.65 -6.20
N ASP A 230 7.95 -10.54 -6.76
CA ASP A 230 9.28 -10.36 -7.30
C ASP A 230 10.15 -9.68 -6.26
N SER A 231 11.06 -10.46 -5.69
CA SER A 231 12.15 -9.99 -4.84
C SER A 231 13.20 -9.18 -5.62
N GLU A 232 13.11 -9.08 -6.95
CA GLU A 232 14.12 -8.42 -7.79
C GLU A 232 13.77 -6.97 -8.18
N SER A 233 12.52 -6.52 -8.00
CA SER A 233 12.17 -5.12 -8.32
C SER A 233 12.77 -4.09 -7.34
N SER A 234 13.34 -4.54 -6.22
CA SER A 234 14.06 -3.70 -5.26
C SER A 234 15.53 -3.43 -5.61
N GLU A 235 16.06 -4.00 -6.71
CA GLU A 235 17.48 -3.89 -7.08
C GLU A 235 17.73 -3.23 -8.45
N ARG A 236 16.92 -2.25 -8.87
CA ARG A 236 17.36 -1.38 -9.98
C ARG A 236 18.37 -0.36 -9.46
N PRO A 237 19.63 -0.36 -9.93
CA PRO A 237 20.67 0.52 -9.42
C PRO A 237 20.35 1.99 -9.72
N LEU A 238 20.65 2.84 -8.74
CA LEU A 238 20.62 4.29 -8.81
C LEU A 238 21.39 4.76 -10.05
N LEU A 239 20.68 5.30 -11.04
CA LEU A 239 21.32 6.15 -12.05
C LEU A 239 21.76 7.43 -11.34
N THR A 240 23.05 7.49 -11.04
CA THR A 240 23.72 8.69 -10.55
C THR A 240 23.54 9.80 -11.57
N ALA A 241 23.00 10.94 -11.13
CA ALA A 241 22.84 12.11 -11.97
C ALA A 241 24.23 12.56 -12.47
N ALA A 242 24.41 12.55 -13.80
CA ALA A 242 25.54 13.19 -14.44
C ALA A 242 25.54 14.69 -14.09
N SER A 243 26.66 15.17 -13.55
CA SER A 243 26.85 16.60 -13.26
C SER A 243 26.83 17.42 -14.54
N PRO A 244 26.19 18.61 -14.55
CA PRO A 244 26.20 19.48 -15.72
C PRO A 244 27.57 20.15 -15.86
N LYS A 245 28.10 20.15 -17.09
CA LYS A 245 29.12 21.11 -17.55
C LYS A 245 28.45 22.38 -18.04
#